data_AF-A0A7H9DYM0-F1
#
_entry.id   AF-A0A7H9DYM0-F1
#
_cell.length_a   1.000
_cell.length_b   1.000
_cell.length_c   1.000
_cell.angle_alpha   90.00
_cell.angle_beta   90.00
_cell.angle_gamma   90.00
#
_symmetry.space_group_name_H-M   'P 1'
#
loop_
_entity.id
_entity.type
_entity.pdbx_description
1 polymer ?
#
loop_
_entity_poly.entity_id
_entity_poly.type
_entity_poly.pdbx_seq_one_letter_code
_entity_poly.pdbx_strand_id
1 'polypeptide(L)'
;MFDVGEYSSVLIFFSLAAVLSSLFAVLPIFLAKRRDSMEKLVPYECGFDQKEEVNSVFDIKFCIIGILFVIFDVEVTFLFPWSVCLGSIGFAGYFSMLCFLGMLTIGFIYEWNSGALEWE
;
A
#
# COMPACT_ATOMS: atom_id res chain seq x y z
N MET A 1 11.70 -29.30 0.95
CA MET A 1 12.32 -28.52 2.05
C MET A 1 12.94 -27.31 1.40
N PHE A 2 12.47 -26.10 1.73
CA PHE A 2 12.88 -24.87 1.06
C PHE A 2 14.40 -24.68 1.18
N ASP A 3 15.11 -24.58 0.05
CA ASP A 3 16.53 -24.24 0.05
C ASP A 3 16.66 -22.72 0.15
N VAL A 4 17.19 -22.24 1.26
CA VAL A 4 17.34 -20.80 1.54
C VAL A 4 18.27 -20.13 0.52
N GLY A 5 19.09 -20.90 -0.19
CA GLY A 5 19.94 -20.42 -1.28
C GLY A 5 19.14 -19.86 -2.46
N GLU A 6 17.91 -20.30 -2.71
CA GLU A 6 17.09 -19.77 -3.82
C GLU A 6 16.67 -18.31 -3.58
N TYR A 7 16.58 -17.89 -2.31
CA TYR A 7 16.25 -16.51 -1.94
C TYR A 7 17.46 -15.58 -1.90
N SER A 8 18.69 -16.11 -2.03
CA SER A 8 19.90 -15.30 -1.99
C SER A 8 19.92 -14.24 -3.10
N SER A 9 19.42 -14.60 -4.29
CA SER A 9 19.32 -13.68 -5.43
C SER A 9 18.42 -12.48 -5.14
N VAL A 10 17.29 -12.71 -4.44
CA VAL A 10 16.35 -11.65 -4.05
C VAL A 10 17.01 -10.71 -3.04
N LEU A 11 17.72 -11.26 -2.05
CA LEU A 11 18.43 -10.48 -1.03
C LEU A 11 19.55 -9.62 -1.64
N ILE A 12 20.34 -10.21 -2.55
CA ILE A 12 21.41 -9.49 -3.25
C ILE A 12 20.82 -8.32 -4.04
N PHE A 13 19.76 -8.56 -4.81
CA PHE A 13 19.10 -7.51 -5.59
C PHE A 13 18.55 -6.38 -4.70
N PHE A 14 17.84 -6.74 -3.63
CA PHE A 14 17.30 -5.76 -2.69
C PHE A 14 18.41 -4.92 -2.03
N SER A 15 19.50 -5.57 -1.61
CA SER A 15 20.64 -4.89 -0.99
C SER A 15 21.32 -3.91 -1.96
N LEU A 16 21.50 -4.31 -3.22
CA LEU A 16 22.09 -3.47 -4.25
C LEU A 16 21.20 -2.25 -4.54
N ALA A 17 19.89 -2.46 -4.67
CA ALA A 17 18.92 -1.39 -4.87
C ALA A 17 18.92 -0.39 -3.70
N ALA A 18 18.95 -0.88 -2.46
CA ALA A 18 19.02 -0.03 -1.27
C ALA A 18 20.32 0.79 -1.20
N VAL A 19 21.47 0.16 -1.52
CA VAL A 19 22.78 0.84 -1.57
C VAL A 19 22.79 1.92 -2.65
N LEU A 20 22.33 1.61 -3.86
CA LEU A 20 22.29 2.58 -4.96
C LEU A 20 21.33 3.73 -4.69
N SER A 21 20.13 3.44 -4.16
CA SER A 21 19.15 4.47 -3.79
C SER A 21 19.71 5.40 -2.71
N SER A 22 20.34 4.83 -1.67
CA SER A 22 20.99 5.60 -0.60
C SER A 22 22.16 6.42 -1.13
N LEU A 23 23.00 5.85 -2.02
CA LEU A 23 24.10 6.55 -2.65
C LEU A 23 23.58 7.77 -3.42
N PHE A 24 22.54 7.63 -4.24
CA PHE A 24 21.98 8.75 -5.00
C PHE A 24 21.26 9.78 -4.13
N ALA A 25 20.68 9.39 -3.00
CA ALA A 25 20.09 10.34 -2.05
C ALA A 25 21.16 11.14 -1.28
N VAL A 26 22.28 10.51 -0.94
CA VAL A 26 23.31 11.08 -0.07
C VAL A 26 24.41 11.82 -0.83
N LEU A 27 24.79 11.34 -2.02
CA LEU A 27 25.88 11.93 -2.82
C LEU A 27 25.66 13.42 -3.16
N PRO A 28 24.44 13.90 -3.48
CA PRO A 28 24.17 15.33 -3.66
C PRO A 28 24.37 16.15 -2.39
N ILE A 29 24.20 15.58 -1.20
CA ILE A 29 24.41 16.31 0.06
C ILE A 29 25.88 16.75 0.19
N PHE A 30 26.81 15.93 -0.27
CA PHE A 30 28.24 16.19 -0.20
C PHE A 30 28.82 16.92 -1.42
N LEU A 31 28.30 16.62 -2.62
CA LEU A 31 28.85 17.18 -3.87
C LEU A 31 28.14 18.46 -4.34
N ALA A 32 26.88 18.69 -3.96
CA ALA A 32 26.16 19.86 -4.43
C ALA A 32 26.57 21.12 -3.68
N LYS A 33 26.75 22.22 -4.44
CA LYS A 33 26.95 23.55 -3.86
C LYS A 33 25.65 24.02 -3.20
N ARG A 34 25.56 23.90 -1.88
CA ARG A 34 24.44 24.42 -1.09
C ARG A 34 24.52 25.96 -1.02
N ARG A 35 23.42 26.62 -1.38
CA ARG A 35 23.19 28.05 -1.12
C ARG A 35 21.88 28.13 -0.36
N ASP A 36 21.99 27.95 0.95
CA ASP A 36 20.89 27.95 1.89
C ASP A 36 20.52 29.42 2.16
N SER A 37 19.35 29.83 1.70
CA SER A 37 18.74 31.13 2.01
C SER A 37 17.43 30.85 2.73
N MET A 38 17.04 31.72 3.67
CA MET A 38 15.81 31.54 4.45
C MET A 38 14.58 31.36 3.54
N GLU A 39 14.53 32.07 2.41
CA GLU A 39 13.48 31.96 1.39
C GLU A 39 13.39 30.60 0.67
N LYS A 40 14.44 29.77 0.69
CA LYS A 40 14.39 28.41 0.09
C LYS A 40 13.88 27.36 1.06
N LEU A 41 13.86 27.67 2.35
CA LEU A 41 13.46 26.75 3.41
C LEU A 41 11.99 26.92 3.78
N VAL A 42 11.31 27.95 3.24
CA VAL A 42 9.87 28.14 3.42
C VAL A 42 9.08 27.24 2.46
N PRO A 43 7.99 26.58 2.92
CA PRO A 43 6.99 25.95 2.07
C PRO A 43 6.56 26.83 0.89
N TYR A 44 6.30 26.19 -0.24
CA TYR A 44 5.85 26.86 -1.46
C TYR A 44 4.37 27.25 -1.36
N GLU A 45 4.09 28.55 -1.41
CA GLU A 45 2.73 29.14 -1.37
C GLU A 45 2.54 30.15 -2.52
N CYS A 46 3.07 29.87 -3.71
CA CYS A 46 2.97 30.75 -4.89
C CYS A 46 3.42 32.22 -4.64
N GLY A 47 4.37 32.43 -3.71
CA GLY A 47 4.89 33.76 -3.37
C GLY A 47 4.11 34.50 -2.28
N PHE A 48 3.11 33.86 -1.66
CA PHE A 48 2.42 34.39 -0.49
C PHE A 48 3.08 33.94 0.82
N ASP A 49 2.93 34.76 1.86
CA ASP A 49 3.32 34.39 3.22
C ASP A 49 2.45 33.24 3.72
N GLN A 50 3.06 32.38 4.53
CA GLN A 50 2.37 31.21 5.09
C GLN A 50 1.16 31.67 5.91
N LYS A 51 0.01 31.08 5.62
CA LYS A 51 -1.12 31.16 6.55
C LYS A 51 -0.81 30.24 7.73
N GLU A 52 -0.51 30.84 8.87
CA GLU A 52 -0.55 30.11 10.14
C GLU A 52 -1.99 29.60 10.32
N GLU A 53 -2.14 28.28 10.52
CA GLU A 53 -3.38 27.51 10.60
C GLU A 53 -3.84 26.82 9.30
N VAL A 54 -3.25 25.66 9.06
CA VAL A 54 -3.88 24.59 8.27
C VAL A 54 -4.40 23.54 9.25
N ASN A 55 -5.53 23.82 9.89
CA ASN A 55 -6.35 22.76 10.48
C ASN A 55 -7.07 22.04 9.34
N SER A 56 -6.33 21.37 8.46
CA SER A 56 -6.94 20.49 7.46
C SER A 56 -7.49 19.29 8.22
N VAL A 57 -8.81 19.25 8.38
CA VAL A 57 -9.49 18.04 8.81
C VAL A 57 -9.25 17.02 7.71
N PHE A 58 -8.44 16.00 8.02
CA PHE A 58 -8.17 14.92 7.10
C PHE A 58 -9.47 14.16 6.84
N ASP A 59 -9.78 13.92 5.57
CA ASP A 59 -11.03 13.27 5.21
C ASP A 59 -11.04 11.81 5.69
N ILE A 60 -12.11 11.40 6.37
CA ILE A 60 -12.29 10.04 6.88
C ILE A 60 -12.37 9.02 5.74
N LYS A 61 -12.71 9.46 4.52
CA LYS A 61 -12.78 8.62 3.31
C LYS A 61 -11.49 7.81 3.08
N PHE A 62 -10.31 8.40 3.33
CA PHE A 62 -9.03 7.68 3.21
C PHE A 62 -8.90 6.52 4.21
N CYS A 63 -9.47 6.67 5.40
CA CYS A 63 -9.48 5.62 6.42
C CYS A 63 -10.38 4.45 6.00
N ILE A 64 -11.57 4.75 5.46
CA ILE A 64 -12.52 3.75 4.96
C ILE A 64 -11.88 2.90 3.86
N ILE A 65 -11.21 3.55 2.90
CA ILE A 65 -10.49 2.85 1.81
C ILE A 65 -9.36 1.98 2.37
N GLY A 66 -8.62 2.48 3.36
CA GLY A 66 -7.56 1.70 4.03
C GLY A 66 -8.10 0.44 4.71
N ILE A 67 -9.22 0.56 5.43
CA ILE A 67 -9.87 -0.59 6.08
C ILE A 67 -10.38 -1.59 5.03
N LEU A 68 -11.04 -1.10 3.98
CA LEU A 68 -11.54 -1.94 2.91
C LEU A 68 -10.40 -2.70 2.19
N PHE A 69 -9.28 -2.01 1.93
CA PHE A 69 -8.08 -2.64 1.35
C PHE A 69 -7.54 -3.76 2.24
N VAL A 70 -7.45 -3.55 3.56
CA VAL A 70 -6.98 -4.59 4.49
C VAL A 70 -7.90 -5.82 4.49
N ILE A 71 -9.22 -5.62 4.43
CA ILE A 71 -10.17 -6.74 4.36
C ILE A 71 -9.99 -7.54 3.06
N PHE A 72 -9.86 -6.87 1.92
CA PHE A 72 -9.62 -7.52 0.63
C PHE A 72 -8.25 -8.21 0.55
N ASP A 73 -7.21 -7.64 1.16
CA ASP A 73 -5.88 -8.28 1.19
C ASP A 73 -5.90 -9.60 1.98
N VAL A 74 -6.64 -9.61 3.10
CA VAL A 74 -6.89 -10.84 3.87
C VAL A 74 -7.71 -11.85 3.06
N GLU A 75 -8.72 -11.41 2.30
CA GLU A 75 -9.50 -12.27 1.40
C GLU A 75 -8.60 -12.99 0.38
N VAL A 76 -7.72 -12.23 -0.28
CA VAL A 76 -6.77 -12.76 -1.26
C VAL A 76 -5.80 -13.74 -0.63
N THR A 77 -5.36 -13.48 0.61
CA THR A 77 -4.52 -14.40 1.38
C THR A 77 -5.18 -15.77 1.58
N PHE A 78 -6.51 -15.84 1.76
CA PHE A 78 -7.24 -17.11 1.82
C PHE A 78 -7.48 -17.73 0.43
N LEU A 79 -7.63 -16.91 -0.60
CA LEU A 79 -7.85 -17.36 -1.98
C LEU A 79 -6.63 -18.10 -2.54
N PHE A 80 -5.42 -17.65 -2.22
CA PHE A 80 -4.18 -18.26 -2.74
C PHE A 80 -4.04 -19.76 -2.37
N PRO A 81 -4.04 -20.18 -1.10
CA PRO A 81 -3.96 -21.59 -0.74
C PRO A 81 -5.10 -22.43 -1.33
N TRP A 82 -6.32 -21.88 -1.36
CA TRP A 82 -7.47 -22.55 -1.95
C TRP A 82 -7.29 -22.81 -3.45
N SER A 83 -6.82 -21.80 -4.20
CA SER A 83 -6.54 -21.93 -5.63
C SER A 83 -5.46 -22.97 -5.94
N VAL A 84 -4.40 -23.02 -5.13
CA VAL A 84 -3.29 -23.97 -5.31
C VAL A 84 -3.74 -25.40 -5.02
N CYS A 85 -4.58 -25.60 -4.00
CA CYS A 85 -5.00 -26.92 -3.57
C CYS A 85 -6.30 -27.41 -4.24
N LEU A 86 -6.95 -26.62 -5.10
CA LEU A 86 -8.30 -26.86 -5.63
C LEU A 86 -8.56 -28.30 -6.14
N GLY A 87 -7.56 -28.91 -6.78
CA GLY A 87 -7.66 -30.28 -7.30
C GLY A 87 -7.77 -31.39 -6.23
N SER A 88 -7.49 -31.09 -4.96
CA SER A 88 -7.40 -32.06 -3.87
C SER A 88 -8.48 -31.94 -2.78
N ILE A 89 -9.16 -30.78 -2.68
CA ILE A 89 -10.07 -30.46 -1.55
C ILE A 89 -11.51 -30.97 -1.81
N GLY A 90 -11.80 -31.42 -3.04
CA GLY A 90 -13.12 -31.92 -3.43
C GLY A 90 -14.22 -30.85 -3.44
N PHE A 91 -15.47 -31.28 -3.66
CA PHE A 91 -16.60 -30.36 -3.80
C PHE A 91 -16.91 -29.55 -2.52
N ALA A 92 -16.67 -30.11 -1.34
CA ALA A 92 -16.90 -29.39 -0.08
C ALA A 92 -15.95 -28.19 0.09
N GLY A 93 -14.67 -28.36 -0.25
CA GLY A 93 -13.68 -27.27 -0.25
C GLY A 93 -13.98 -26.21 -1.31
N TYR A 94 -14.49 -26.64 -2.46
CA TYR A 94 -14.93 -25.72 -3.51
C TYR A 94 -16.10 -24.83 -3.07
N PHE A 95 -17.17 -25.42 -2.56
CA PHE A 95 -18.37 -24.68 -2.15
C PHE A 95 -18.15 -23.82 -0.90
N SER A 96 -17.34 -24.27 0.06
CA SER A 96 -17.03 -23.47 1.26
C SER A 96 -16.35 -22.14 0.90
N MET A 97 -15.39 -22.16 -0.03
CA MET A 97 -14.76 -20.92 -0.51
C MET A 97 -15.71 -20.04 -1.33
N LEU A 98 -16.57 -20.63 -2.17
CA LEU A 98 -17.59 -19.87 -2.87
C LEU A 98 -18.53 -19.14 -1.90
N CYS A 99 -18.95 -19.80 -0.82
CA CYS A 99 -19.74 -19.15 0.23
C CYS A 99 -18.96 -18.04 0.93
N PHE A 100 -17.67 -18.24 1.21
CA PHE A 100 -16.80 -17.23 1.81
C PHE A 100 -16.67 -15.97 0.93
N LEU A 101 -16.34 -16.15 -0.35
CA LEU A 101 -16.27 -15.05 -1.33
C LEU A 101 -17.62 -14.36 -1.50
N GLY A 102 -18.71 -15.12 -1.51
CA GLY A 102 -20.07 -14.59 -1.58
C GLY A 102 -20.40 -13.67 -0.39
N MET A 103 -20.05 -14.07 0.84
CA MET A 103 -20.29 -13.25 2.03
C MET A 103 -19.51 -11.92 1.98
N LEU A 104 -18.24 -11.96 1.58
CA LEU A 104 -17.41 -10.75 1.47
C LEU A 104 -17.88 -9.85 0.33
N THR A 105 -18.28 -10.43 -0.80
CA THR A 105 -18.85 -9.68 -1.93
C THR A 105 -20.14 -8.96 -1.54
N ILE A 106 -21.00 -9.58 -0.73
CA ILE A 106 -22.20 -8.93 -0.19
C ILE A 106 -21.82 -7.74 0.72
N GLY A 107 -20.81 -7.91 1.58
CA GLY A 107 -20.27 -6.82 2.41
C GLY A 107 -19.74 -5.67 1.57
N PHE A 108 -19.02 -5.97 0.49
CA PHE A 108 -18.53 -4.96 -0.44
C PHE A 108 -19.66 -4.21 -1.15
N ILE A 109 -20.68 -4.92 -1.64
CA ILE A 109 -21.86 -4.29 -2.27
C ILE A 109 -22.58 -3.36 -1.27
N TYR A 110 -22.66 -3.76 0.01
CA TYR A 110 -23.25 -2.93 1.05
C TYR A 110 -22.48 -1.61 1.25
N GLU A 111 -21.15 -1.68 1.37
CA GLU A 111 -20.30 -0.49 1.49
C GLU A 111 -20.38 0.40 0.25
N TRP A 112 -20.42 -0.20 -0.94
CA TRP A 112 -20.58 0.51 -2.21
C TRP A 112 -21.90 1.30 -2.24
N ASN A 113 -23.01 0.65 -1.91
CA ASN A 113 -24.33 1.29 -1.88
C ASN A 113 -24.48 2.32 -0.77
N SER A 114 -23.65 2.26 0.28
CA SER A 114 -23.67 3.23 1.38
C SER A 114 -22.98 4.56 1.03
N GLY A 115 -22.42 4.68 -0.18
CA GLY A 115 -21.74 5.90 -0.66
C GLY A 115 -20.37 6.12 -0.02
N ALA A 116 -19.86 5.16 0.75
CA ALA A 116 -18.58 5.25 1.45
C ALA A 116 -17.37 5.32 0.50
N LEU A 117 -17.58 4.95 -0.77
CA LEU A 117 -16.59 4.92 -1.85
C LEU A 117 -16.78 6.03 -2.88
N GLU A 118 -17.78 6.92 -2.72
CA GLU A 118 -18.08 7.98 -3.67
C GLU A 118 -17.20 9.23 -3.45
N TRP A 119 -16.67 9.73 -4.57
CA TRP A 119 -15.76 10.87 -4.64
C TRP A 119 -16.49 12.09 -5.20
N GLU A 120 -17.47 12.58 -4.44
CA GLU A 120 -17.96 13.96 -4.52
C GLU A 120 -17.49 14.75 -3.29
#